data_AF-A0A3Q7PCG5-F1
#
_entry.id   AF-A0A3Q7PCG5-F1
#
_cell.length_a   1.000
_cell.length_b   1.000
_cell.length_c   1.000
_cell.angle_alpha   90.00
_cell.angle_beta   90.00
_cell.angle_gamma   90.00
#
_symmetry.space_group_name_H-M   'P 1'
#
loop_
_entity.id
_entity.type
_entity.pdbx_description
1 polymer ?
#
loop_
_entity_poly.entity_id
_entity_poly.type
_entity_poly.pdbx_seq_one_letter_code
_entity_poly.pdbx_strand_id
1 'polypeptide(L)'
;MRPSSFFVLVVFLSLGILVAQASVTRVPPKGQGTDKGRVPVKGQDPVKAKVPASTKPGFCPHILIQCAMLNPPNRCLSDTECPGAKKCCKGPCGLACLDPQ
;
A
#
# COMPACT_ATOMS: atom_id res chain seq x y z
N MET A 1 -50.25 22.36 -10.89
CA MET A 1 -49.19 21.47 -11.41
C MET A 1 -49.78 20.08 -11.53
N ARG A 2 -49.90 19.53 -12.75
CA ARG A 2 -50.60 18.24 -12.97
C ARG A 2 -49.70 17.10 -12.47
N PRO A 3 -50.17 16.21 -11.56
CA PRO A 3 -49.35 15.16 -10.96
C PRO A 3 -48.72 14.25 -12.03
N SER A 4 -49.42 14.03 -13.14
CA SER A 4 -48.94 13.25 -14.29
C SER A 4 -47.66 13.82 -14.91
N SER A 5 -47.47 15.14 -14.92
CA SER A 5 -46.26 15.77 -15.46
C SER A 5 -45.05 15.57 -14.56
N PHE A 6 -45.27 15.49 -13.24
CA PHE A 6 -44.20 15.27 -12.27
C PHE A 6 -43.70 13.83 -12.33
N PHE A 7 -44.60 12.85 -12.41
CA PHE A 7 -44.24 11.44 -12.58
C PHE A 7 -43.43 11.20 -13.86
N VAL A 8 -43.81 11.85 -14.98
CA VAL A 8 -43.08 11.75 -16.24
C VAL A 8 -41.65 12.31 -16.10
N LEU A 9 -41.47 13.47 -15.48
CA LEU A 9 -40.14 14.05 -15.24
C LEU A 9 -39.27 13.18 -14.32
N VAL A 10 -39.83 12.61 -13.25
CA VAL A 10 -39.11 11.73 -12.33
C VAL A 10 -38.68 10.42 -13.02
N VAL A 11 -39.51 9.85 -13.90
CA VAL A 11 -39.15 8.66 -14.68
C VAL A 11 -38.02 8.96 -15.67
N PHE A 12 -38.03 10.11 -16.34
CA PHE A 12 -36.94 10.50 -17.25
C PHE A 12 -35.62 10.77 -16.51
N LEU A 13 -35.66 11.42 -15.34
CA LEU A 13 -34.48 11.65 -14.52
C LEU A 13 -33.90 10.35 -13.95
N SER A 14 -34.74 9.40 -13.54
CA SER A 14 -34.28 8.10 -13.02
C SER A 14 -33.74 7.17 -14.11
N LEU A 15 -34.32 7.15 -15.31
CA LEU A 15 -33.78 6.38 -16.44
C LEU A 15 -32.47 6.98 -16.99
N GLY A 16 -32.31 8.30 -16.92
CA GLY A 16 -31.14 9.02 -17.46
C GLY A 16 -29.83 8.86 -16.66
N ILE A 17 -29.88 8.42 -15.40
CA ILE A 17 -28.69 8.34 -14.51
C ILE A 17 -27.93 7.00 -14.65
N LEU A 18 -28.44 6.00 -15.39
CA LEU A 18 -27.81 4.68 -15.48
C LEU A 18 -26.67 4.57 -16.53
N VAL A 19 -26.16 5.68 -17.08
CA VAL A 19 -25.06 5.62 -18.08
C VAL A 19 -23.81 6.33 -17.57
N ALA A 20 -23.21 5.82 -16.50
CA ALA A 20 -21.87 6.28 -16.11
C ALA A 20 -21.07 5.28 -15.26
N GLN A 21 -20.99 3.98 -15.59
CA GLN A 21 -19.85 3.15 -15.18
C GLN A 21 -19.58 2.01 -16.18
N ALA A 22 -18.81 2.30 -17.23
CA ALA A 22 -18.10 1.28 -17.99
C ALA A 22 -16.75 1.84 -18.46
N SER A 23 -15.68 1.07 -18.25
CA SER A 23 -14.29 1.24 -18.71
C SER A 23 -13.29 2.01 -17.82
N VAL A 24 -12.88 1.38 -16.70
CA VAL A 24 -11.46 1.44 -16.30
C VAL A 24 -10.79 0.22 -16.92
N THR A 25 -10.30 0.38 -18.15
CA THR A 25 -9.46 -0.63 -18.78
C THR A 25 -8.21 -0.79 -17.93
N ARG A 26 -8.13 -1.91 -17.20
CA ARG A 26 -6.90 -2.36 -16.56
C ARG A 26 -5.86 -2.54 -17.67
N VAL A 27 -4.88 -1.65 -17.74
CA VAL A 27 -3.62 -1.88 -18.46
C VAL A 27 -2.60 -2.38 -17.44
N PRO A 28 -2.25 -3.69 -17.44
CA PRO A 28 -1.07 -4.16 -16.75
C PRO A 28 0.14 -4.06 -17.69
N PRO A 29 1.23 -3.34 -17.36
CA PRO A 29 2.49 -3.56 -18.05
C PRO A 29 3.03 -4.94 -17.64
N LYS A 30 2.92 -5.91 -18.55
CA LYS A 30 3.53 -7.23 -18.45
C LYS A 30 4.99 -7.11 -18.90
N GLY A 31 5.88 -6.81 -17.95
CA GLY A 31 7.32 -6.94 -18.16
C GLY A 31 7.71 -8.41 -18.16
N GLN A 32 7.87 -8.98 -19.36
CA GLN A 32 8.32 -10.35 -19.59
C GLN A 32 9.85 -10.38 -19.64
N GLY A 33 10.47 -10.89 -18.58
CA GLY A 33 11.87 -11.33 -18.59
C GLY A 33 11.91 -12.83 -18.33
N THR A 34 12.03 -13.62 -19.40
CA THR A 34 12.33 -15.04 -19.34
C THR A 34 13.83 -15.21 -19.15
N ASP A 35 14.24 -15.74 -18.01
CA ASP A 35 15.48 -16.48 -17.87
C ASP A 35 15.16 -17.81 -17.16
N LYS A 36 15.59 -18.90 -17.80
CA LYS A 36 15.45 -20.26 -17.29
C LYS A 36 16.67 -20.55 -16.43
N GLY A 37 16.47 -20.68 -15.12
CA GLY A 37 17.41 -21.34 -14.21
C GLY A 37 16.67 -22.27 -13.25
N ARG A 38 16.60 -23.57 -13.57
CA ARG A 38 16.19 -24.62 -12.62
C ARG A 38 17.36 -24.95 -11.70
N VAL A 39 17.25 -24.66 -10.40
CA VAL A 39 18.05 -25.26 -9.31
C VAL A 39 17.13 -25.37 -8.06
N PRO A 40 17.22 -26.44 -7.25
CA PRO A 40 16.07 -27.10 -6.64
C PRO A 40 15.59 -26.50 -5.32
N VAL A 41 14.33 -26.78 -5.00
CA VAL A 41 13.66 -26.47 -3.73
C VAL A 41 14.50 -26.97 -2.56
N LYS A 42 15.02 -26.06 -1.73
CA LYS A 42 15.51 -26.39 -0.39
C LYS A 42 15.01 -25.34 0.60
N GLY A 43 14.07 -25.80 1.45
CA GLY A 43 13.68 -25.17 2.71
C GLY A 43 12.95 -23.83 2.59
N GLN A 44 11.64 -23.82 2.84
CA GLN A 44 10.94 -22.61 3.24
C GLN A 44 11.33 -22.29 4.69
N ASP A 45 12.42 -21.56 4.86
CA ASP A 45 12.54 -20.57 5.94
C ASP A 45 12.26 -19.21 5.30
N PRO A 46 11.30 -18.41 5.79
CA PRO A 46 10.95 -17.16 5.15
C PRO A 46 12.12 -16.19 5.31
N VAL A 47 12.86 -16.06 4.20
CA VAL A 47 13.92 -15.11 3.89
C VAL A 47 13.86 -13.89 4.79
N LYS A 48 14.73 -13.87 5.80
CA LYS A 48 15.17 -12.63 6.44
C LYS A 48 15.88 -11.83 5.35
N ALA A 49 15.12 -11.04 4.60
CA ALA A 49 15.66 -10.05 3.70
C ALA A 49 16.43 -9.06 4.56
N LYS A 50 17.72 -9.33 4.72
CA LYS A 50 18.69 -8.43 5.31
C LYS A 50 18.81 -7.24 4.36
N VAL A 51 17.92 -6.27 4.49
CA VAL A 51 18.14 -4.93 3.97
C VAL A 51 19.29 -4.37 4.80
N PRO A 52 20.45 -4.01 4.22
CA PRO A 52 21.42 -3.20 4.93
C PRO A 52 20.85 -1.79 4.99
N ALA A 53 19.88 -1.56 5.87
CA ALA A 53 19.43 -0.23 6.21
C ALA A 53 20.63 0.45 6.87
N SER A 54 21.19 1.47 6.22
CA SER A 54 22.31 2.30 6.68
C SER A 54 22.34 2.39 8.21
N THR A 55 23.18 1.57 8.85
CA THR A 55 22.86 1.09 10.20
C THR A 55 23.35 2.08 11.25
N LYS A 56 22.48 3.00 11.67
CA LYS A 56 22.71 3.64 12.98
C LYS A 56 22.71 2.56 14.07
N PRO A 57 23.51 2.71 15.14
CA PRO A 57 23.60 1.71 16.20
C PRO A 57 22.25 1.48 16.91
N GLY A 58 22.09 0.29 17.50
CA GLY A 58 20.89 -0.14 18.21
C GLY A 58 19.82 -0.80 17.33
N PHE A 59 18.76 -1.29 17.97
CA PHE A 59 17.69 -2.06 17.32
C PHE A 59 16.36 -1.29 17.28
N CYS A 60 15.50 -1.62 16.33
CA CYS A 60 14.14 -1.06 16.30
C CYS A 60 13.29 -1.64 17.45
N PRO A 61 12.48 -0.81 18.12
CA PRO A 61 11.54 -1.29 19.13
C PRO A 61 10.50 -2.22 18.50
N HIS A 62 10.06 -3.21 19.29
CA HIS A 62 9.03 -4.14 18.85
C HIS A 62 7.64 -3.52 19.01
N ILE A 63 6.96 -3.25 17.89
CA ILE A 63 5.62 -2.64 17.88
C ILE A 63 4.57 -3.73 17.65
N LEU A 64 3.65 -3.87 18.62
CA LEU A 64 2.59 -4.91 18.61
C LEU A 64 1.29 -4.45 17.96
N ILE A 65 1.08 -3.13 17.83
CA ILE A 65 -0.11 -2.55 17.22
C ILE A 65 0.13 -2.22 15.75
N GLN A 66 -0.86 -2.45 14.89
CA GLN A 66 -0.83 -2.07 13.48
C GLN A 66 -2.15 -1.43 13.08
N CYS A 67 -2.08 -0.37 12.26
CA CYS A 67 -3.26 0.29 11.73
C CYS A 67 -3.90 -0.56 10.61
N ALA A 68 -5.20 -0.43 10.43
CA ALA A 68 -5.96 -1.08 9.36
C ALA A 68 -5.89 -0.31 8.03
N MET A 69 -4.67 0.06 7.61
CA MET A 69 -4.42 0.68 6.30
C MET A 69 -3.63 -0.27 5.42
N LEU A 70 -4.06 -0.47 4.18
CA LEU A 70 -3.39 -1.35 3.23
C LEU A 70 -1.99 -0.80 2.86
N ASN A 71 -1.89 0.52 2.66
CA ASN A 71 -0.67 1.22 2.28
C ASN A 71 -0.45 2.42 3.22
N PRO A 72 0.06 2.19 4.44
CA PRO A 72 0.32 3.29 5.36
C PRO A 72 1.48 4.15 4.84
N PRO A 73 1.41 5.49 5.04
CA PRO A 73 2.47 6.39 4.58
C PRO A 73 3.77 6.15 5.36
N ASN A 74 4.89 6.13 4.65
CA ASN A 74 6.22 6.07 5.24
C ASN A 74 6.76 7.49 5.44
N ARG A 75 7.22 7.80 6.65
CA ARG A 75 7.85 9.09 6.98
C ARG A 75 9.36 9.09 6.80
N CYS A 76 9.94 7.90 6.62
CA CYS A 76 11.34 7.66 6.32
C CYS A 76 11.45 6.36 5.51
N LEU A 77 12.55 6.17 4.78
CA LEU A 77 12.91 4.91 4.12
C LEU A 77 14.23 4.33 4.64
N SER A 78 15.05 5.14 5.31
CA SER A 78 16.37 4.79 5.81
C SER A 78 16.72 5.55 7.10
N ASP A 79 17.62 5.00 7.92
CA ASP A 79 18.06 5.68 9.15
C ASP A 79 18.71 7.05 8.87
N THR A 80 19.28 7.25 7.68
CA THR A 80 19.91 8.52 7.28
C THR A 80 18.92 9.67 7.14
N GLU A 81 17.64 9.38 6.88
CA GLU A 81 16.58 10.39 6.84
C GLU A 81 16.12 10.80 8.25
N CYS A 82 16.44 9.99 9.26
CA CYS A 82 16.06 10.27 10.62
C CYS A 82 17.07 11.20 11.31
N PRO A 83 16.62 12.15 12.14
CA PRO A 83 17.53 13.03 12.87
C PRO A 83 18.25 12.28 14.00
N GLY A 84 19.47 12.72 14.31
CA GLY A 84 20.25 12.23 15.46
C GLY A 84 20.48 10.71 15.42
N ALA A 85 20.28 10.04 16.56
CA ALA A 85 20.44 8.59 16.70
C ALA A 85 19.20 7.77 16.30
N LYS A 86 18.10 8.42 15.91
CA LYS A 86 16.85 7.73 15.58
C LYS A 86 17.02 6.86 14.34
N LYS A 87 16.35 5.71 14.35
CA LYS A 87 16.33 4.71 13.27
C LYS A 87 14.99 4.73 12.55
N CYS A 88 15.00 4.39 11.26
CA CYS A 88 13.78 4.22 10.49
C CYS A 88 13.20 2.82 10.72
N CYS A 89 12.09 2.76 11.45
CA CYS A 89 11.53 1.52 11.98
C CYS A 89 10.07 1.36 11.58
N LYS A 90 9.57 0.12 11.58
CA LYS A 90 8.13 -0.16 11.43
C LYS A 90 7.40 0.31 12.68
N GLY A 91 6.59 1.36 12.51
CA GLY A 91 5.72 1.89 13.56
C GLY A 91 4.31 1.28 13.52
N PRO A 92 3.37 1.83 14.30
CA PRO A 92 1.96 1.42 14.28
C PRO A 92 1.29 1.61 12.91
N CYS A 93 1.75 2.58 12.12
CA CYS A 93 1.19 2.87 10.81
C CYS A 93 2.28 3.37 9.86
N GLY A 94 2.96 2.44 9.19
CA GLY A 94 4.06 2.72 8.26
C GLY A 94 5.43 2.84 8.93
N LEU A 95 6.42 3.33 8.18
CA LEU A 95 7.79 3.59 8.67
C LEU A 95 7.88 4.95 9.36
N ALA A 96 8.57 5.00 10.50
CA ALA A 96 8.79 6.22 11.27
C ALA A 96 10.16 6.22 11.97
N CYS A 97 10.66 7.41 12.29
CA CYS A 97 11.88 7.58 13.06
C CYS A 97 11.62 7.33 14.55
N LEU A 98 12.16 6.23 15.07
CA LEU A 98 12.01 5.81 16.46
C LEU A 98 13.37 5.80 17.17
N ASP A 99 13.34 5.97 18.49
CA ASP A 99 14.54 5.81 19.31
C ASP A 99 14.95 4.33 19.36
N PRO A 100 16.24 4.02 19.18
CA PRO A 100 16.72 2.65 19.21
C PRO A 100 16.71 2.05 20.63
N GLN A 101 16.66 0.71 20.70
CA GLN A 101 16.91 -0.10 21.91
C GLN A 101 18.31 -0.67 21.93
#